data_AF-A0A2Z5BTU6-F1
#
_entry.id   AF-A0A2Z5BTU6-F1
#
_cell.length_a   1.000
_cell.length_b   1.000
_cell.length_c   1.000
_cell.angle_alpha   90.00
_cell.angle_beta   90.00
_cell.angle_gamma   90.00
#
_symmetry.space_group_name_H-M   'P 1'
#
loop_
_entity.id
_entity.type
_entity.pdbx_description
1 polymer ?
#
loop_
_entity_poly.entity_id
_entity_poly.type
_entity_poly.pdbx_seq_one_letter_code
_entity_poly.pdbx_strand_id
1 'polypeptide(L)'
;MEPRSLRARLPVGTLATDAVAAVIAEASTLVRVPVTAVDAEAVTMAYTSERWFRRDGEAEIGFAPLSGFFRTRDGWVRTHANYPHHERALRDVLGLTGAAPGANDLDRARARLSALSTRDAVGIITRAGGLCVEVRHEDPVADGRLRASPLATVLRVADGPIATTAVDASSPLRGVRVLDLTRVIAGPVATRTLALLGADVLRIDPPRMPEIAAQHLDTGHGKRSAVLDLDAADDRRRFDGLLTGADVVVLGYRPEALSRLGLDPRALCARHPSVIVARLSAWGREGGRGFDSLVQAASGIAWIESRDRITPGALPAQALDHTAGYALAAGVIAARRRRLEVGGSWLVETSLRRVAAELLGMTRDRAGQLAEPADPSRYLQRFVVDGHDIVTAGSAVAYAGAPTRFTPPEPWGSADPVWLPR
;
A
#
# COMPACT_ATOMS: atom_id res chain seq x y z
N MET A 1 -23.01 -4.61 9.51
CA MET A 1 -22.06 -4.31 8.43
C MET A 1 -21.19 -3.15 8.91
N GLU A 2 -19.88 -3.22 8.77
CA GLU A 2 -19.02 -2.07 9.12
C GLU A 2 -19.39 -0.85 8.24
N PRO A 3 -19.37 0.37 8.78
CA PRO A 3 -19.75 1.57 8.04
C PRO A 3 -18.76 1.84 6.90
N ARG A 4 -19.24 2.01 5.66
CA ARG A 4 -18.38 2.25 4.47
C ARG A 4 -18.10 3.74 4.26
N SER A 5 -17.81 4.42 5.37
CA SER A 5 -17.56 5.87 5.45
C SER A 5 -16.16 6.12 5.99
N LEU A 6 -15.54 7.26 5.67
CA LEU A 6 -14.27 7.69 6.27
C LEU A 6 -14.48 8.57 7.52
N ARG A 7 -15.44 8.17 8.38
CA ARG A 7 -15.69 8.82 9.66
C ARG A 7 -14.77 8.25 10.73
N ALA A 8 -13.93 9.12 11.31
CA ALA A 8 -13.03 8.81 12.39
C ALA A 8 -12.93 10.01 13.36
N ARG A 9 -12.23 9.84 14.49
CA ARG A 9 -11.89 10.96 15.38
C ARG A 9 -10.73 11.79 14.81
N LEU A 10 -9.87 11.17 14.01
CA LEU A 10 -8.86 11.85 13.20
C LEU A 10 -9.44 12.27 11.83
N PRO A 11 -8.87 13.30 11.16
CA PRO A 11 -9.38 13.84 9.89
C PRO A 11 -8.99 12.97 8.69
N VAL A 12 -9.41 11.70 8.70
CA VAL A 12 -9.06 10.69 7.67
C VAL A 12 -9.54 11.11 6.29
N GLY A 13 -10.75 11.67 6.19
CA GLY A 13 -11.29 12.10 4.90
C GLY A 13 -10.49 13.23 4.27
N THR A 14 -10.03 14.21 5.06
CA THR A 14 -9.13 15.28 4.58
C THR A 14 -7.79 14.71 4.09
N LEU A 15 -7.15 13.83 4.88
CA LEU A 15 -5.94 13.14 4.46
C LEU A 15 -6.15 12.39 3.14
N ALA A 16 -7.29 11.71 3.01
CA ALA A 16 -7.62 10.92 1.85
C ALA A 16 -7.85 11.79 0.60
N THR A 17 -8.59 12.89 0.73
CA THR A 17 -8.82 13.84 -0.37
C THR A 17 -7.54 14.53 -0.80
N ASP A 18 -6.68 14.94 0.14
CA ASP A 18 -5.42 15.61 -0.17
C ASP A 18 -4.46 14.70 -0.93
N ALA A 19 -4.38 13.42 -0.53
CA ALA A 19 -3.55 12.43 -1.21
C ALA A 19 -4.00 12.19 -2.66
N VAL A 20 -5.31 12.11 -2.90
CA VAL A 20 -5.87 11.95 -4.25
C VAL A 20 -5.72 13.25 -5.06
N ALA A 21 -5.93 14.42 -4.42
CA ALA A 21 -5.71 15.73 -5.03
C ALA A 21 -4.28 15.89 -5.54
N ALA A 22 -3.28 15.40 -4.79
CA ALA A 22 -1.88 15.44 -5.20
C ALA A 22 -1.63 14.65 -6.49
N VAL A 23 -2.24 13.47 -6.65
CA VAL A 23 -2.14 12.70 -7.90
C VAL A 23 -2.80 13.44 -9.05
N ILE A 24 -4.01 13.96 -8.85
CA ILE A 24 -4.74 14.72 -9.86
C ILE A 24 -3.94 15.95 -10.28
N ALA A 25 -3.38 16.70 -9.33
CA ALA A 25 -2.59 17.89 -9.61
C ALA A 25 -1.32 17.60 -10.42
N GLU A 26 -0.57 16.56 -10.06
CA GLU A 26 0.63 16.16 -10.80
C GLU A 26 0.30 15.61 -12.20
N ALA A 27 -0.76 14.81 -12.32
CA ALA A 27 -1.22 14.29 -13.60
C ALA A 27 -1.72 15.43 -14.52
N SER A 28 -2.58 16.31 -14.02
CA SER A 28 -3.08 17.50 -14.74
C SER A 28 -1.93 18.40 -15.20
N THR A 29 -0.94 18.64 -14.34
CA THR A 29 0.24 19.45 -14.68
C THR A 29 1.06 18.78 -15.77
N LEU A 30 1.26 17.45 -15.69
CA LEU A 30 2.00 16.69 -16.69
C LEU A 30 1.34 16.75 -18.07
N VAL A 31 0.00 16.69 -18.15
CA VAL A 31 -0.75 16.78 -19.41
C VAL A 31 -1.20 18.20 -19.79
N ARG A 32 -0.85 19.20 -18.99
CA ARG A 32 -1.18 20.63 -19.19
C ARG A 32 -2.68 20.92 -19.30
N VAL A 33 -3.49 20.30 -18.44
CA VAL A 33 -4.93 20.60 -18.29
C VAL A 33 -5.20 21.21 -16.92
N PRO A 34 -6.32 21.94 -16.75
CA PRO A 34 -6.70 22.45 -15.43
C PRO A 34 -6.88 21.33 -14.40
N VAL A 35 -6.55 21.63 -13.14
CA VAL A 35 -6.81 20.73 -12.01
C VAL A 35 -8.31 20.71 -11.72
N THR A 36 -8.90 19.52 -11.65
CA THR A 36 -10.30 19.32 -11.31
C THR A 36 -10.50 19.11 -9.82
N ALA A 37 -11.69 19.42 -9.31
CA ALA A 37 -12.04 19.12 -7.92
C ALA A 37 -12.03 17.61 -7.66
N VAL A 38 -11.66 17.23 -6.43
CA VAL A 38 -11.69 15.84 -5.97
C VAL A 38 -13.14 15.43 -5.70
N ASP A 39 -13.53 14.27 -6.21
CA ASP A 39 -14.79 13.63 -5.88
C ASP A 39 -14.67 12.88 -4.53
N ALA A 40 -15.30 13.43 -3.50
CA ALA A 40 -15.27 12.88 -2.15
C ALA A 40 -15.95 11.50 -2.02
N GLU A 41 -16.97 11.21 -2.82
CA GLU A 41 -17.62 9.90 -2.82
C GLU A 41 -16.70 8.86 -3.46
N ALA A 42 -16.06 9.20 -4.59
CA ALA A 42 -15.07 8.34 -5.22
C ALA A 42 -13.86 8.05 -4.30
N VAL A 43 -13.38 9.06 -3.56
CA VAL A 43 -12.34 8.87 -2.53
C VAL A 43 -12.79 7.88 -1.46
N THR A 44 -14.02 8.00 -0.96
CA THR A 44 -14.57 7.07 0.04
C THR A 44 -14.63 5.65 -0.50
N MET A 45 -15.11 5.48 -1.74
CA MET A 45 -15.16 4.18 -2.41
C MET A 45 -13.77 3.56 -2.54
N ALA A 46 -12.79 4.35 -2.98
CA ALA A 46 -11.44 3.87 -3.19
C ALA A 46 -10.71 3.50 -1.89
N TYR A 47 -10.91 4.25 -0.80
CA TYR A 47 -10.29 3.95 0.50
C TYR A 47 -10.99 2.81 1.26
N THR A 48 -12.20 2.44 0.85
CA THR A 48 -12.94 1.31 1.43
C THR A 48 -13.13 0.18 0.42
N SER A 49 -12.27 0.10 -0.60
CA SER A 49 -12.42 -0.81 -1.75
C SER A 49 -12.59 -2.27 -1.33
N GLU A 50 -11.94 -2.68 -0.25
CA GLU A 50 -12.03 -4.01 0.32
C GLU A 50 -13.45 -4.41 0.74
N ARG A 51 -14.27 -3.43 1.13
CA ARG A 51 -15.67 -3.65 1.54
C ARG A 51 -16.62 -3.74 0.35
N TRP A 52 -16.20 -3.23 -0.80
CA TRP A 52 -16.95 -3.23 -2.06
C TRP A 52 -16.57 -4.41 -2.95
N PHE A 53 -15.38 -4.98 -2.77
CA PHE A 53 -14.92 -6.13 -3.52
C PHE A 53 -15.90 -7.31 -3.41
N ARG A 54 -16.31 -7.87 -4.56
CA ARG A 54 -17.03 -9.14 -4.63
C ARG A 54 -16.42 -10.06 -5.68
N ARG A 55 -16.38 -11.35 -5.37
CA ARG A 55 -16.14 -12.43 -6.34
C ARG A 55 -17.37 -13.33 -6.36
N ASP A 56 -18.02 -13.46 -7.51
CA ASP A 56 -19.26 -14.23 -7.68
C ASP A 56 -20.36 -13.86 -6.68
N GLY A 57 -20.41 -12.58 -6.29
CA GLY A 57 -21.36 -12.05 -5.31
C GLY A 57 -20.90 -12.13 -3.84
N GLU A 58 -19.81 -12.85 -3.55
CA GLU A 58 -19.29 -13.06 -2.19
C GLU A 58 -18.21 -12.06 -1.80
N ALA A 59 -18.20 -11.66 -0.53
CA ALA A 59 -17.16 -10.79 0.03
C ALA A 59 -16.00 -11.62 0.59
N GLU A 60 -14.77 -11.33 0.17
CA GLU A 60 -13.61 -12.19 0.47
C GLU A 60 -12.41 -11.47 1.10
N ILE A 61 -12.47 -10.16 1.26
CA ILE A 61 -11.38 -9.38 1.87
C ILE A 61 -11.73 -9.02 3.30
N GLY A 62 -10.84 -9.37 4.24
CA GLY A 62 -11.05 -9.09 5.66
C GLY A 62 -9.85 -9.48 6.52
N PHE A 63 -9.96 -9.22 7.83
CA PHE A 63 -8.97 -9.64 8.80
C PHE A 63 -9.16 -11.10 9.20
N ALA A 64 -8.05 -11.85 9.29
CA ALA A 64 -8.06 -13.17 9.89
C ALA A 64 -8.42 -13.07 11.40
N PRO A 65 -9.00 -14.12 12.01
CA PRO A 65 -9.44 -14.06 13.42
C PRO A 65 -8.36 -13.66 14.41
N LEU A 66 -7.11 -14.09 14.19
CA LEU A 66 -5.96 -13.76 15.04
C LEU A 66 -5.27 -12.43 14.67
N SER A 67 -5.82 -11.68 13.71
CA SER A 67 -5.40 -10.33 13.39
C SER A 67 -6.22 -9.31 14.16
N GLY A 68 -5.95 -9.15 15.46
CA GLY A 68 -6.69 -8.22 16.31
C GLY A 68 -5.87 -7.53 17.40
N PHE A 69 -6.58 -6.75 18.21
CA PHE A 69 -6.07 -6.21 19.47
C PHE A 69 -6.26 -7.23 20.59
N PHE A 70 -5.21 -7.44 21.39
CA PHE A 70 -5.22 -8.36 22.51
C PHE A 70 -4.74 -7.65 23.77
N ARG A 71 -5.53 -7.76 24.84
CA ARG A 71 -5.15 -7.27 26.16
C ARG A 71 -3.99 -8.12 26.68
N THR A 72 -2.95 -7.46 27.18
CA THR A 72 -1.87 -8.07 27.96
C THR A 72 -2.02 -7.66 29.43
N ARG A 73 -1.13 -8.12 30.31
CA ARG A 73 -1.20 -7.79 31.75
C ARG A 73 -1.13 -6.29 32.03
N ASP A 74 -0.29 -5.57 31.29
CA ASP A 74 0.06 -4.17 31.52
C ASP A 74 -0.30 -3.23 30.36
N GLY A 75 -0.74 -3.74 29.20
CA GLY A 75 -1.18 -2.91 28.09
C GLY A 75 -2.00 -3.64 27.03
N TRP A 76 -1.82 -3.25 25.78
CA TRP A 76 -2.44 -3.91 24.63
C TRP A 76 -1.38 -4.16 23.57
N VAL A 77 -1.56 -5.23 22.82
CA VAL A 77 -0.79 -5.52 21.60
C VAL A 77 -1.71 -5.64 20.40
N ARG A 78 -1.18 -5.32 19.22
CA ARG A 78 -1.81 -5.60 17.92
C ARG A 78 -1.00 -6.67 17.21
N THR A 79 -1.63 -7.78 16.86
CA THR A 79 -1.02 -8.84 16.03
C THR A 79 -1.44 -8.68 14.58
N HIS A 80 -0.71 -9.28 13.62
CA HIS A 80 -1.16 -9.39 12.23
C HIS A 80 -0.90 -10.81 11.72
N ALA A 81 -1.97 -11.54 11.42
CA ALA A 81 -2.00 -12.96 11.09
C ALA A 81 -2.83 -13.26 9.82
N ASN A 82 -2.99 -12.30 8.90
CA ASN A 82 -3.73 -12.52 7.65
C ASN A 82 -3.02 -13.48 6.68
N TYR A 83 -1.71 -13.63 6.80
CA TYR A 83 -0.93 -14.53 5.96
C TYR A 83 -0.63 -15.83 6.70
N PRO A 84 -0.69 -17.00 6.03
CA PRO A 84 -0.53 -18.30 6.68
C PRO A 84 0.76 -18.47 7.50
N HIS A 85 1.87 -17.87 7.04
CA HIS A 85 3.15 -17.94 7.77
C HIS A 85 3.17 -17.06 9.02
N HIS A 86 2.50 -15.91 9.00
CA HIS A 86 2.35 -15.06 10.18
C HIS A 86 1.40 -15.70 11.21
N GLU A 87 0.29 -16.28 10.73
CA GLU A 87 -0.65 -17.01 11.59
C GLU A 87 0.03 -18.20 12.26
N ARG A 88 0.74 -19.04 11.49
CA ARG A 88 1.49 -20.19 12.02
C ARG A 88 2.46 -19.76 13.13
N ALA A 89 3.28 -18.74 12.86
CA ALA A 89 4.23 -18.23 13.85
C ALA A 89 3.55 -17.75 15.14
N LEU A 90 2.39 -17.09 15.03
CA LEU A 90 1.62 -16.65 16.19
C LEU A 90 1.02 -17.84 16.96
N ARG A 91 0.45 -18.82 16.24
CA ARG A 91 -0.14 -20.03 16.83
C ARG A 91 0.89 -20.86 17.58
N ASP A 92 2.05 -21.08 16.97
CA ASP A 92 3.12 -21.89 17.54
C ASP A 92 3.60 -21.30 18.87
N VAL A 93 3.84 -19.99 18.92
CA VAL A 93 4.24 -19.28 20.14
C VAL A 93 3.18 -19.32 21.24
N LEU A 94 1.91 -19.26 20.87
CA LEU A 94 0.80 -19.28 21.82
C LEU A 94 0.37 -20.71 22.20
N GLY A 95 1.03 -21.74 21.67
CA GLY A 95 0.68 -23.15 21.91
C GLY A 95 -0.70 -23.53 21.37
N LEU A 96 -1.13 -22.89 20.28
CA LEU A 96 -2.40 -23.16 19.59
C LEU A 96 -2.18 -24.34 18.62
N THR A 97 -2.09 -25.54 19.19
CA THR A 97 -1.81 -26.79 18.47
C THR A 97 -2.96 -27.22 17.54
N GLY A 98 -2.62 -27.63 16.32
CA GLY A 98 -3.56 -28.12 15.30
C GLY A 98 -3.23 -27.55 13.91
N ALA A 99 -3.42 -28.35 12.85
CA ALA A 99 -3.09 -27.96 11.47
C ALA A 99 -3.98 -26.83 10.90
N ALA A 100 -5.18 -26.65 11.46
CA ALA A 100 -6.15 -25.62 11.09
C ALA A 100 -6.58 -24.81 12.32
N PRO A 101 -7.07 -23.56 12.13
CA PRO A 101 -7.70 -22.79 13.20
C PRO A 101 -8.86 -23.57 13.85
N GLY A 102 -8.72 -23.86 15.13
CA GLY A 102 -9.79 -24.44 15.95
C GLY A 102 -10.79 -23.37 16.38
N ALA A 103 -12.04 -23.79 16.63
CA ALA A 103 -13.14 -22.89 17.01
C ALA A 103 -12.82 -21.98 18.23
N ASN A 104 -11.91 -22.41 19.11
CA ASN A 104 -11.58 -21.69 20.36
C ASN A 104 -10.21 -20.98 20.32
N ASP A 105 -9.53 -20.93 19.18
CA ASP A 105 -8.16 -20.40 19.14
C ASP A 105 -8.08 -18.91 19.44
N LEU A 106 -9.13 -18.14 19.11
CA LEU A 106 -9.21 -16.73 19.49
C LEU A 106 -9.26 -16.55 21.03
N ASP A 107 -10.10 -17.33 21.71
CA ASP A 107 -10.23 -17.26 23.18
C ASP A 107 -8.97 -17.74 23.88
N ARG A 108 -8.34 -18.80 23.37
CA ARG A 108 -7.04 -19.28 23.86
C ARG A 108 -5.96 -18.22 23.65
N ALA A 109 -5.92 -17.57 22.49
CA ALA A 109 -4.98 -16.47 22.24
C ALA A 109 -5.20 -15.32 23.23
N ARG A 110 -6.46 -14.92 23.47
CA ARG A 110 -6.82 -13.90 24.48
C ARG A 110 -6.34 -14.29 25.86
N ALA A 111 -6.60 -15.52 26.31
CA ALA A 111 -6.21 -16.01 27.63
C ALA A 111 -4.68 -16.09 27.80
N ARG A 112 -3.95 -16.48 26.75
CA ARG A 112 -2.49 -16.55 26.79
C ARG A 112 -1.86 -15.16 26.81
N LEU A 113 -2.32 -14.26 25.95
CA LEU A 113 -1.77 -12.91 25.83
C LEU A 113 -2.06 -12.07 27.08
N SER A 114 -3.22 -12.24 27.71
CA SER A 114 -3.58 -11.52 28.94
C SER A 114 -2.68 -11.84 30.13
N ALA A 115 -2.04 -13.02 30.13
CA ALA A 115 -1.08 -13.43 31.16
C ALA A 115 0.34 -12.87 30.95
N LEU A 116 0.68 -12.37 29.76
CA LEU A 116 2.01 -11.86 29.43
C LEU A 116 2.13 -10.35 29.68
N SER A 117 3.34 -9.85 29.92
CA SER A 117 3.60 -8.41 29.75
C SER A 117 3.51 -8.06 28.25
N THR A 118 3.22 -6.79 27.95
CA THR A 118 3.24 -6.25 26.59
C THR A 118 4.59 -6.48 25.94
N ARG A 119 5.67 -6.21 26.67
CA ARG A 119 7.05 -6.39 26.20
C ARG A 119 7.34 -7.86 25.87
N ASP A 120 6.91 -8.79 26.73
CA ASP A 120 7.14 -10.22 26.51
C ASP A 120 6.34 -10.71 25.31
N ALA A 121 5.06 -10.35 25.21
CA ALA A 121 4.21 -10.73 24.08
C ALA A 121 4.80 -10.29 22.74
N VAL A 122 5.18 -9.01 22.61
CA VAL A 122 5.85 -8.49 21.41
C VAL A 122 7.15 -9.26 21.16
N GLY A 123 7.99 -9.42 22.19
CA GLY A 123 9.28 -10.09 22.08
C GLY A 123 9.19 -11.53 21.59
N ILE A 124 8.32 -12.36 22.20
CA ILE A 124 8.21 -13.78 21.85
C ILE A 124 7.60 -13.97 20.46
N ILE A 125 6.57 -13.19 20.10
CA ILE A 125 5.90 -13.31 18.82
C ILE A 125 6.82 -12.85 17.68
N THR A 126 7.49 -11.70 17.83
CA THR A 126 8.38 -11.18 16.79
C THR A 126 9.58 -12.08 16.57
N ARG A 127 10.17 -12.66 17.64
CA ARG A 127 11.30 -13.60 17.54
C ARG A 127 10.93 -14.88 16.80
N ALA A 128 9.70 -15.36 16.93
CA ALA A 128 9.21 -16.52 16.18
C ALA A 128 8.82 -16.21 14.72
N GLY A 129 9.03 -14.97 14.26
CA GLY A 129 8.65 -14.56 12.90
C GLY A 129 7.22 -14.04 12.77
N GLY A 130 6.45 -14.04 13.86
CA GLY A 130 5.13 -13.41 13.90
C GLY A 130 5.22 -11.88 13.85
N LEU A 131 4.04 -11.26 13.79
CA LEU A 131 3.89 -9.81 13.78
C LEU A 131 3.07 -9.37 14.98
N CYS A 132 3.69 -8.58 15.83
CA CYS A 132 3.10 -8.05 17.04
C CYS A 132 3.76 -6.72 17.36
N VAL A 133 2.97 -5.71 17.68
CA VAL A 133 3.44 -4.43 18.19
C VAL A 133 2.66 -4.06 19.43
N GLU A 134 3.30 -3.28 20.30
CA GLU A 134 2.64 -2.60 21.39
C GLU A 134 1.65 -1.55 20.84
N VAL A 135 0.49 -1.43 21.48
CA VAL A 135 -0.42 -0.31 21.24
C VAL A 135 0.05 0.87 22.09
N ARG A 136 0.67 1.85 21.44
CA ARG A 136 1.29 3.00 22.10
C ARG A 136 0.38 4.22 22.07
N HIS A 137 0.58 5.13 23.00
CA HIS A 137 -0.01 6.47 22.96
C HIS A 137 0.72 7.36 21.95
N GLU A 138 0.11 8.49 21.62
CA GLU A 138 0.72 9.50 20.75
C GLU A 138 2.04 10.04 21.33
N ASP A 139 2.99 10.32 20.44
CA ASP A 139 4.24 11.01 20.78
C ASP A 139 4.39 12.22 19.84
N PRO A 140 3.83 13.39 20.23
CA PRO A 140 3.85 14.58 19.38
C PRO A 140 5.25 15.07 19.00
N VAL A 141 6.26 14.80 19.84
CA VAL A 141 7.65 15.19 19.58
C VAL A 141 8.25 14.30 18.49
N ALA A 142 8.09 12.98 18.60
CA ALA A 142 8.54 12.05 17.57
C ALA A 142 7.80 12.28 16.24
N ASP A 143 6.48 12.46 16.29
CA ASP A 143 5.68 12.76 15.10
C ASP A 143 6.07 14.09 14.45
N GLY A 144 6.36 15.11 15.25
CA GLY A 144 6.83 16.41 14.76
C GLY A 144 8.14 16.31 13.98
N ARG A 145 9.08 15.47 14.42
CA ARG A 145 10.34 15.21 13.69
C ARG A 145 10.09 14.55 12.33
N LEU A 146 9.15 13.60 12.26
CA LEU A 146 8.79 12.95 11.00
C LEU A 146 8.13 13.93 10.03
N ARG A 147 7.26 14.81 10.53
CA ARG A 147 6.59 15.85 9.72
C ARG A 147 7.54 16.93 9.17
N ALA A 148 8.76 17.04 9.67
CA ALA A 148 9.75 17.99 9.14
C ALA A 148 10.17 17.67 7.68
N SER A 149 9.88 16.47 7.18
CA SER A 149 10.04 16.10 5.76
C SER A 149 8.69 16.05 5.05
N PRO A 150 8.63 16.28 3.73
CA PRO A 150 7.41 16.08 2.94
C PRO A 150 6.78 14.69 3.14
N LEU A 151 5.48 14.55 2.86
CA LEU A 151 4.77 13.28 2.95
C LEU A 151 5.39 12.22 2.02
N ALA A 152 5.79 12.63 0.81
CA ALA A 152 6.64 11.87 -0.09
C ALA A 152 7.79 12.75 -0.56
N THR A 153 9.04 12.31 -0.40
CA THR A 153 10.22 13.04 -0.88
C THR A 153 10.48 12.70 -2.33
N VAL A 154 10.85 13.69 -3.15
CA VAL A 154 11.27 13.51 -4.55
C VAL A 154 12.66 14.10 -4.73
N LEU A 155 13.67 13.24 -4.89
CA LEU A 155 15.08 13.63 -4.87
C LEU A 155 15.77 13.22 -6.16
N ARG A 156 16.50 14.14 -6.79
CA ARG A 156 17.43 13.79 -7.89
C ARG A 156 18.67 13.13 -7.29
N VAL A 157 19.03 11.95 -7.79
CA VAL A 157 20.14 11.14 -7.26
C VAL A 157 21.35 11.14 -8.18
N ALA A 158 21.12 11.16 -9.49
CA ALA A 158 22.18 11.17 -10.49
C ALA A 158 21.77 11.98 -11.72
N ASP A 159 22.76 12.45 -12.48
CA ASP A 159 22.55 13.02 -13.79
C ASP A 159 22.19 11.95 -14.82
N GLY A 160 21.55 12.38 -15.90
CA GLY A 160 21.08 11.51 -16.95
C GLY A 160 20.37 12.32 -18.03
N PRO A 161 20.21 11.76 -19.24
CA PRO A 161 19.58 12.46 -20.35
C PRO A 161 18.14 12.86 -20.02
N ILE A 162 17.70 13.95 -20.64
CA ILE A 162 16.30 14.36 -20.66
C ILE A 162 15.50 13.27 -21.38
N ALA A 163 14.40 12.83 -20.78
CA ALA A 163 13.53 11.84 -21.41
C ALA A 163 12.75 12.48 -22.56
N THR A 164 12.66 11.79 -23.70
CA THR A 164 12.00 12.28 -24.93
C THR A 164 10.66 11.61 -25.22
N THR A 165 10.22 10.67 -24.37
CA THR A 165 8.95 9.98 -24.51
C THR A 165 7.77 10.96 -24.38
N ALA A 166 6.94 11.02 -25.42
CA ALA A 166 5.79 11.91 -25.51
C ALA A 166 4.78 11.68 -24.38
N VAL A 167 4.05 12.74 -24.05
CA VAL A 167 2.95 12.73 -23.07
C VAL A 167 1.65 12.89 -23.83
N ASP A 168 0.75 11.92 -23.69
CA ASP A 168 -0.61 12.00 -24.21
C ASP A 168 -1.58 12.41 -23.10
N ALA A 169 -2.59 13.23 -23.42
CA ALA A 169 -3.53 13.75 -22.44
C ALA A 169 -4.37 12.64 -21.79
N SER A 170 -4.75 11.61 -22.56
CA SER A 170 -5.57 10.50 -22.08
C SER A 170 -4.76 9.38 -21.41
N SER A 171 -3.43 9.40 -21.56
CA SER A 171 -2.53 8.38 -21.00
C SER A 171 -1.15 8.98 -20.72
N PRO A 172 -0.99 9.78 -19.65
CA PRO A 172 0.26 10.52 -19.37
C PRO A 172 1.48 9.64 -19.17
N LEU A 173 1.27 8.37 -18.82
CA LEU A 173 2.33 7.39 -18.59
C LEU A 173 2.42 6.34 -19.71
N ARG A 174 1.78 6.58 -20.87
CA ARG A 174 1.93 5.70 -22.04
C ARG A 174 3.41 5.50 -22.38
N GLY A 175 3.81 4.24 -22.56
CA GLY A 175 5.18 3.85 -22.89
C GLY A 175 6.17 3.85 -21.71
N VAL A 176 5.72 4.22 -20.51
CA VAL A 176 6.49 4.09 -19.27
C VAL A 176 6.37 2.66 -18.76
N ARG A 177 7.51 2.00 -18.52
CA ARG A 177 7.57 0.66 -17.93
C ARG A 177 7.81 0.73 -16.43
N VAL A 178 6.93 0.12 -15.64
CA VAL A 178 7.00 0.11 -14.17
C VAL A 178 7.22 -1.31 -13.68
N LEU A 179 8.39 -1.57 -13.10
CA LEU A 179 8.70 -2.83 -12.44
C LEU A 179 8.22 -2.75 -10.99
N ASP A 180 7.14 -3.47 -10.67
CA ASP A 180 6.47 -3.47 -9.38
C ASP A 180 6.98 -4.61 -8.48
N LEU A 181 7.70 -4.27 -7.42
CA LEU A 181 8.17 -5.18 -6.37
C LEU A 181 7.46 -4.88 -5.05
N THR A 182 6.15 -4.64 -5.14
CA THR A 182 5.29 -4.34 -4.00
C THR A 182 4.21 -5.40 -3.80
N ARG A 183 3.70 -5.47 -2.58
CA ARG A 183 2.63 -6.38 -2.16
C ARG A 183 1.68 -5.64 -1.23
N VAL A 184 0.64 -6.35 -0.80
CA VAL A 184 -0.34 -5.83 0.16
C VAL A 184 -1.21 -4.72 -0.45
N ILE A 185 -1.20 -3.47 0.06
CA ILE A 185 -2.15 -2.43 -0.37
C ILE A 185 -1.41 -1.20 -0.90
N ALA A 186 -0.57 -0.54 -0.10
CA ALA A 186 -0.01 0.75 -0.46
C ALA A 186 0.78 0.79 -1.78
N GLY A 187 1.69 -0.16 -1.99
CA GLY A 187 2.44 -0.27 -3.24
C GLY A 187 1.54 -0.64 -4.43
N PRO A 188 0.63 -1.63 -4.30
CA PRO A 188 -0.37 -1.94 -5.32
C PRO A 188 -1.32 -0.78 -5.65
N VAL A 189 -1.73 0.04 -4.67
CA VAL A 189 -2.49 1.27 -4.91
C VAL A 189 -1.68 2.23 -5.77
N ALA A 190 -0.41 2.48 -5.43
CA ALA A 190 0.46 3.34 -6.22
C ALA A 190 0.58 2.85 -7.67
N THR A 191 0.89 1.57 -7.86
CA THR A 191 1.16 1.00 -9.18
C THR A 191 -0.09 0.78 -10.02
N ARG A 192 -1.24 0.49 -9.41
CA ARG A 192 -2.56 0.51 -10.08
C ARG A 192 -2.90 1.92 -10.57
N THR A 193 -2.59 2.95 -9.79
CA THR A 193 -2.76 4.34 -10.22
C THR A 193 -1.84 4.67 -11.41
N LEU A 194 -0.59 4.21 -11.41
CA LEU A 194 0.30 4.40 -12.56
C LEU A 194 -0.20 3.62 -13.80
N ALA A 195 -0.74 2.41 -13.62
CA ALA A 195 -1.35 1.61 -14.69
C ALA A 195 -2.60 2.30 -15.28
N LEU A 196 -3.48 2.84 -14.43
CA LEU A 196 -4.64 3.62 -14.86
C LEU A 196 -4.23 4.78 -15.77
N LEU A 197 -3.08 5.41 -15.50
CA LEU A 197 -2.53 6.51 -16.28
C LEU A 197 -1.74 6.08 -17.53
N GLY A 198 -1.75 4.77 -17.85
CA GLY A 198 -1.23 4.21 -19.10
C GLY A 198 0.14 3.56 -19.02
N ALA A 199 0.72 3.37 -17.83
CA ALA A 199 1.99 2.67 -17.68
C ALA A 199 1.86 1.15 -17.94
N ASP A 200 2.88 0.53 -18.56
CA ASP A 200 3.02 -0.93 -18.59
C ASP A 200 3.60 -1.37 -17.24
N VAL A 201 2.75 -1.88 -16.37
CA VAL A 201 3.13 -2.31 -15.03
C VAL A 201 3.28 -3.82 -14.98
N LEU A 202 4.51 -4.28 -14.76
CA LEU A 202 4.84 -5.68 -14.53
C LEU A 202 5.24 -5.87 -13.08
N ARG A 203 4.41 -6.59 -12.33
CA ARG A 203 4.71 -7.02 -10.97
C ARG A 203 5.48 -8.32 -10.97
N ILE A 204 6.54 -8.39 -10.17
CA ILE A 204 7.32 -9.62 -9.95
C ILE A 204 7.23 -10.03 -8.48
N ASP A 205 6.77 -11.26 -8.25
CA ASP A 205 6.72 -11.89 -6.93
C ASP A 205 7.69 -13.08 -6.81
N PRO A 206 8.20 -13.36 -5.59
CA PRO A 206 8.94 -14.59 -5.34
C PRO A 206 7.99 -15.79 -5.21
N PRO A 207 8.39 -16.99 -5.69
CA PRO A 207 7.51 -18.16 -5.79
C PRO A 207 7.01 -18.70 -4.45
N ARG A 208 7.78 -18.49 -3.38
CA ARG A 208 7.55 -19.13 -2.07
C ARG A 208 6.75 -18.26 -1.09
N MET A 209 6.21 -17.12 -1.54
CA MET A 209 5.51 -16.18 -0.66
C MET A 209 4.03 -16.06 -1.04
N PRO A 210 3.09 -16.53 -0.19
CA PRO A 210 1.67 -16.59 -0.52
C PRO A 210 1.06 -15.19 -0.67
N GLU A 211 0.17 -15.02 -1.64
CA GLU A 211 -0.61 -13.80 -1.85
C GLU A 211 -2.09 -14.00 -1.51
N ILE A 212 -2.77 -12.94 -1.07
CA ILE A 212 -4.22 -12.94 -0.85
C ILE A 212 -4.88 -12.63 -2.20
N ALA A 213 -5.42 -13.65 -2.87
CA ALA A 213 -5.93 -13.55 -4.24
C ALA A 213 -6.99 -12.45 -4.42
N ALA A 214 -7.98 -12.37 -3.52
CA ALA A 214 -9.03 -11.33 -3.58
C ALA A 214 -8.43 -9.90 -3.50
N GLN A 215 -7.44 -9.70 -2.63
CA GLN A 215 -6.75 -8.42 -2.50
C GLN A 215 -5.87 -8.08 -3.71
N HIS A 216 -5.25 -9.09 -4.32
CA HIS A 216 -4.55 -8.93 -5.60
C HIS A 216 -5.52 -8.52 -6.70
N LEU A 217 -6.72 -9.10 -6.77
CA LEU A 217 -7.72 -8.71 -7.77
C LEU A 217 -8.25 -7.29 -7.53
N ASP A 218 -8.49 -6.88 -6.27
CA ASP A 218 -8.90 -5.50 -5.96
C ASP A 218 -7.85 -4.48 -6.42
N THR A 219 -6.57 -4.73 -6.14
CA THR A 219 -5.46 -3.78 -6.39
C THR A 219 -4.64 -4.06 -7.65
N GLY A 220 -5.03 -5.06 -8.44
CA GLY A 220 -4.28 -5.58 -9.59
C GLY A 220 -4.64 -4.97 -10.94
N HIS A 221 -5.61 -4.06 -10.97
CA HIS A 221 -6.15 -3.49 -12.20
C HIS A 221 -5.07 -2.90 -13.12
N GLY A 222 -5.08 -3.32 -14.40
CA GLY A 222 -4.17 -2.84 -15.43
C GLY A 222 -2.71 -3.28 -15.27
N LYS A 223 -2.42 -4.22 -14.36
CA LYS A 223 -1.09 -4.76 -14.13
C LYS A 223 -1.01 -6.20 -14.60
N ARG A 224 0.17 -6.57 -15.11
CA ARG A 224 0.57 -7.97 -15.30
C ARG A 224 1.34 -8.44 -14.06
N SER A 225 1.21 -9.71 -13.70
CA SER A 225 1.90 -10.30 -12.55
C SER A 225 2.59 -11.59 -12.94
N ALA A 226 3.89 -11.68 -12.67
CA ALA A 226 4.71 -12.86 -12.94
C ALA A 226 5.52 -13.27 -11.71
N VAL A 227 6.00 -14.51 -11.71
CA VAL A 227 6.81 -15.07 -10.62
C VAL A 227 8.23 -15.33 -11.12
N LEU A 228 9.22 -14.94 -10.33
CA LEU A 228 10.65 -15.24 -10.59
C LEU A 228 11.35 -15.66 -9.30
N ASP A 229 12.10 -16.77 -9.36
CA ASP A 229 13.00 -17.16 -8.28
C ASP A 229 14.36 -16.50 -8.44
N LEU A 230 14.62 -15.42 -7.70
CA LEU A 230 15.88 -14.69 -7.81
C LEU A 230 17.10 -15.46 -7.23
N ASP A 231 16.86 -16.61 -6.56
CA ASP A 231 17.93 -17.55 -6.19
C ASP A 231 18.38 -18.39 -7.40
N ALA A 232 17.51 -18.57 -8.41
CA ALA A 232 17.82 -19.29 -9.63
C ALA A 232 18.51 -18.37 -10.65
N ALA A 233 19.67 -18.80 -11.15
CA ALA A 233 20.50 -17.97 -12.03
C ALA A 233 19.78 -17.51 -13.30
N ASP A 234 18.89 -18.32 -13.86
CA ASP A 234 18.17 -18.01 -15.10
C ASP A 234 17.10 -16.95 -14.88
N ASP A 235 16.32 -17.10 -13.82
CA ASP A 235 15.31 -16.12 -13.41
C ASP A 235 15.96 -14.82 -12.96
N ARG A 236 17.12 -14.88 -12.29
CA ARG A 236 17.91 -13.69 -11.99
C ARG A 236 18.33 -12.94 -13.26
N ARG A 237 18.82 -13.64 -14.29
CA ARG A 237 19.15 -13.00 -15.58
C ARG A 237 17.94 -12.36 -16.25
N ARG A 238 16.78 -13.02 -16.21
CA ARG A 238 15.51 -12.45 -16.72
C ARG A 238 15.13 -11.18 -15.96
N PHE A 239 15.19 -11.24 -14.63
CA PHE A 239 14.90 -10.10 -13.77
C PHE A 239 15.84 -8.91 -14.03
N ASP A 240 17.15 -9.15 -14.16
CA ASP A 240 18.12 -8.09 -14.46
C ASP A 240 17.87 -7.46 -15.86
N GLY A 241 17.38 -8.26 -16.82
CA GLY A 241 16.91 -7.78 -18.12
C GLY A 241 15.66 -6.90 -18.01
N LEU A 242 14.67 -7.31 -17.21
CA LEU A 242 13.49 -6.49 -16.92
C LEU A 242 13.87 -5.17 -16.27
N LEU A 243 14.77 -5.21 -15.28
CA LEU A 243 15.27 -4.05 -14.56
C LEU A 243 15.97 -3.05 -15.49
N THR A 244 16.75 -3.55 -16.45
CA THR A 244 17.41 -2.73 -17.48
C THR A 244 16.40 -1.99 -18.37
N GLY A 245 15.25 -2.62 -18.64
CA GLY A 245 14.19 -2.03 -19.46
C GLY A 245 13.17 -1.17 -18.70
N ALA A 246 13.29 -1.04 -17.38
CA ALA A 246 12.33 -0.32 -16.54
C ALA A 246 12.60 1.19 -16.52
N ASP A 247 11.54 1.99 -16.62
CA ASP A 247 11.58 3.44 -16.39
C ASP A 247 11.40 3.78 -14.91
N VAL A 248 10.59 2.98 -14.22
CA VAL A 248 10.27 3.11 -12.81
C VAL A 248 10.44 1.76 -12.14
N VAL A 249 11.07 1.73 -10.96
CA VAL A 249 11.16 0.55 -10.11
C VAL A 249 10.51 0.87 -8.78
N VAL A 250 9.46 0.13 -8.40
CA VAL A 250 8.71 0.37 -7.16
C VAL A 250 9.05 -0.72 -6.14
N LEU A 251 9.57 -0.32 -5.00
CA LEU A 251 10.10 -1.21 -3.96
C LEU A 251 9.20 -1.16 -2.72
N GLY A 252 8.59 -2.29 -2.36
CA GLY A 252 7.68 -2.41 -1.21
C GLY A 252 8.15 -3.35 -0.11
N TYR A 253 9.35 -3.93 -0.24
CA TYR A 253 9.95 -4.79 0.77
C TYR A 253 10.82 -4.00 1.75
N ARG A 254 11.11 -4.62 2.91
CA ARG A 254 12.03 -4.05 3.90
C ARG A 254 13.40 -3.76 3.28
N PRO A 255 14.06 -2.62 3.62
CA PRO A 255 15.33 -2.22 3.04
C PRO A 255 16.40 -3.32 3.07
N GLU A 256 16.51 -4.07 4.16
CA GLU A 256 17.56 -5.09 4.33
C GLU A 256 17.36 -6.28 3.38
N ALA A 257 16.11 -6.62 3.04
CA ALA A 257 15.83 -7.68 2.08
C ALA A 257 16.16 -7.25 0.65
N LEU A 258 15.85 -6.00 0.31
CA LEU A 258 16.15 -5.42 -1.00
C LEU A 258 17.66 -5.26 -1.21
N SER A 259 18.40 -4.80 -0.21
CA SER A 259 19.85 -4.66 -0.29
C SER A 259 20.55 -6.00 -0.55
N ARG A 260 20.08 -7.12 0.04
CA ARG A 260 20.61 -8.46 -0.24
C ARG A 260 20.41 -8.91 -1.70
N LEU A 261 19.39 -8.37 -2.38
CA LEU A 261 19.10 -8.63 -3.79
C LEU A 261 19.78 -7.62 -4.73
N GLY A 262 20.61 -6.69 -4.19
CA GLY A 262 21.23 -5.63 -4.98
C GLY A 262 20.25 -4.53 -5.43
N LEU A 263 19.12 -4.40 -4.73
CA LEU A 263 18.05 -3.44 -5.01
C LEU A 263 18.09 -2.22 -4.08
N ASP A 264 19.29 -1.80 -3.67
CA ASP A 264 19.46 -0.52 -2.98
C ASP A 264 19.07 0.63 -3.93
N PRO A 265 18.21 1.58 -3.51
CA PRO A 265 17.72 2.62 -4.42
C PRO A 265 18.80 3.49 -5.05
N ARG A 266 19.85 3.86 -4.31
CA ARG A 266 20.93 4.70 -4.85
C ARG A 266 21.82 3.91 -5.79
N ALA A 267 22.11 2.65 -5.44
CA ALA A 267 22.83 1.74 -6.34
C ALA A 267 22.04 1.50 -7.64
N LEU A 268 20.72 1.36 -7.57
CA LEU A 268 19.86 1.26 -8.75
C LEU A 268 19.96 2.50 -9.64
N CYS A 269 19.85 3.70 -9.06
CA CYS A 269 20.01 4.96 -9.80
C CYS A 269 21.39 5.10 -10.47
N ALA A 270 22.45 4.56 -9.84
CA ALA A 270 23.80 4.57 -10.39
C ALA A 270 23.99 3.57 -11.54
N ARG A 271 23.39 2.38 -11.45
CA ARG A 271 23.50 1.33 -12.49
C ARG A 271 22.58 1.55 -13.69
N HIS A 272 21.45 2.22 -13.48
CA HIS A 272 20.43 2.46 -14.49
C HIS A 272 20.17 3.98 -14.62
N PRO A 273 20.93 4.69 -15.46
CA PRO A 273 20.72 6.12 -15.68
C PRO A 273 19.28 6.41 -16.11
N SER A 274 18.71 7.50 -15.59
CA SER A 274 17.33 7.96 -15.86
C SER A 274 16.20 7.12 -15.24
N VAL A 275 16.52 6.12 -14.40
CA VAL A 275 15.51 5.36 -13.65
C VAL A 275 14.89 6.22 -12.54
N ILE A 276 13.59 6.04 -12.32
CA ILE A 276 12.90 6.52 -11.11
C ILE A 276 12.76 5.34 -10.15
N VAL A 277 13.37 5.41 -8.98
CA VAL A 277 13.16 4.42 -7.93
C VAL A 277 12.16 4.98 -6.93
N ALA A 278 11.03 4.29 -6.76
CA ALA A 278 10.04 4.60 -5.75
C ALA A 278 10.15 3.59 -4.61
N ARG A 279 10.28 4.06 -3.37
CA ARG A 279 10.39 3.19 -2.19
C ARG A 279 9.30 3.48 -1.18
N LEU A 280 8.66 2.41 -0.73
CA LEU A 280 7.66 2.41 0.32
C LEU A 280 8.09 1.43 1.42
N SER A 281 7.87 1.82 2.67
CA SER A 281 8.07 0.94 3.83
C SER A 281 7.05 1.24 4.92
N ALA A 282 6.90 0.34 5.90
CA ALA A 282 6.02 0.59 7.04
C ALA A 282 6.61 1.67 7.97
N TRP A 283 7.90 1.58 8.31
CA TRP A 283 8.53 2.36 9.39
C TRP A 283 9.57 3.38 8.90
N GLY A 284 9.74 3.55 7.58
CA GLY A 284 10.76 4.46 7.04
C GLY A 284 12.17 3.89 7.22
N ARG A 285 13.11 4.76 7.59
CA ARG A 285 14.54 4.39 7.72
C ARG A 285 14.83 3.40 8.83
N GLU A 286 13.97 3.32 9.85
CA GLU A 286 14.13 2.37 10.96
C GLU A 286 13.95 0.91 10.51
N GLY A 287 13.29 0.69 9.36
CA GLY A 287 13.11 -0.64 8.79
C GLY A 287 12.13 -1.50 9.61
N GLY A 288 12.09 -2.80 9.29
CA GLY A 288 11.19 -3.74 9.95
C GLY A 288 9.90 -4.07 9.18
N ARG A 289 9.27 -5.19 9.56
CA ARG A 289 8.01 -5.64 8.97
C ARG A 289 6.87 -4.80 9.54
N GLY A 290 5.89 -4.45 8.73
CA GLY A 290 4.72 -3.72 9.20
C GLY A 290 3.57 -3.79 8.21
N PHE A 291 2.40 -3.47 8.74
CA PHE A 291 1.12 -3.32 8.06
C PHE A 291 0.49 -2.05 8.60
N ASP A 292 -0.40 -1.41 7.85
CA ASP A 292 -1.12 -0.23 8.29
C ASP A 292 -1.72 -0.41 9.70
N SER A 293 -2.46 -1.51 9.92
CA SER A 293 -3.00 -1.86 11.24
C SER A 293 -1.96 -1.89 12.40
N LEU A 294 -0.72 -2.29 12.14
CA LEU A 294 0.35 -2.29 13.14
C LEU A 294 0.90 -0.87 13.34
N VAL A 295 1.02 -0.09 12.27
CA VAL A 295 1.47 1.32 12.36
C VAL A 295 0.45 2.14 13.14
N GLN A 296 -0.86 1.96 12.90
CA GLN A 296 -1.92 2.60 13.68
C GLN A 296 -1.79 2.30 15.19
N ALA A 297 -1.51 1.04 15.54
CA ALA A 297 -1.34 0.62 16.91
C ALA A 297 -0.10 1.26 17.57
N ALA A 298 1.04 1.24 16.87
CA ALA A 298 2.31 1.71 17.41
C ALA A 298 2.48 3.24 17.39
N SER A 299 1.60 3.99 16.73
CA SER A 299 1.72 5.45 16.57
C SER A 299 0.82 6.28 17.47
N GLY A 300 -0.10 5.69 18.24
CA GLY A 300 -1.10 6.45 19.01
C GLY A 300 -2.49 6.50 18.39
N ILE A 301 -2.62 6.20 17.09
CA ILE A 301 -3.91 6.28 16.37
C ILE A 301 -4.95 5.37 17.03
N ALA A 302 -4.58 4.14 17.39
CA ALA A 302 -5.53 3.20 17.97
C ALA A 302 -6.12 3.67 19.31
N TRP A 303 -5.35 4.38 20.15
CA TRP A 303 -5.90 4.95 21.39
C TRP A 303 -6.81 6.15 21.12
N ILE A 304 -6.49 6.99 20.14
CA ILE A 304 -7.34 8.10 19.73
C ILE A 304 -8.68 7.55 19.25
N GLU A 305 -8.68 6.54 18.36
CA GLU A 305 -9.89 5.93 17.80
C GLU A 305 -10.66 5.04 18.78
N SER A 306 -10.21 4.89 20.02
CA SER A 306 -10.93 4.16 21.05
C SER A 306 -12.33 4.76 21.27
N ARG A 307 -13.36 3.90 21.29
CA ARG A 307 -14.76 4.34 21.50
C ARG A 307 -15.06 4.50 22.99
N ASP A 308 -14.55 3.59 23.80
CA ASP A 308 -14.79 3.47 25.24
C ASP A 308 -13.63 4.00 26.10
N ARG A 309 -12.51 4.42 25.47
CA ARG A 309 -11.24 4.80 26.13
C ARG A 309 -10.58 3.67 26.91
N ILE A 310 -10.98 2.42 26.67
CA ILE A 310 -10.48 1.21 27.33
C ILE A 310 -9.89 0.24 26.30
N THR A 311 -10.59 0.09 25.18
CA THR A 311 -10.24 -0.82 24.09
C THR A 311 -9.70 -0.01 22.92
N PRO A 312 -8.50 -0.34 22.39
CA PRO A 312 -7.97 0.32 21.19
C PRO A 312 -8.94 0.22 20.01
N GLY A 313 -9.08 1.31 19.27
CA GLY A 313 -9.84 1.40 18.03
C GLY A 313 -8.95 1.25 16.79
N ALA A 314 -9.57 1.41 15.63
CA ALA A 314 -8.89 1.43 14.33
C ALA A 314 -9.51 2.52 13.46
N LEU A 315 -8.74 3.01 12.50
CA LEU A 315 -9.26 3.86 11.43
C LEU A 315 -10.33 3.12 10.61
N PRO A 316 -11.25 3.84 9.95
CA PRO A 316 -12.34 3.23 9.19
C PRO A 316 -11.89 2.49 7.92
N ALA A 317 -10.60 2.54 7.59
CA ALA A 317 -9.98 1.93 6.41
C ALA A 317 -8.50 1.62 6.69
N GLN A 318 -7.81 0.92 5.79
CA GLN A 318 -6.34 0.95 5.73
C GLN A 318 -5.87 2.28 5.11
N ALA A 319 -6.23 3.39 5.78
CA ALA A 319 -6.07 4.73 5.27
C ALA A 319 -4.60 5.15 5.10
N LEU A 320 -3.70 4.66 5.97
CA LEU A 320 -2.27 4.93 5.82
C LEU A 320 -1.74 4.27 4.55
N ASP A 321 -2.19 3.05 4.25
CA ASP A 321 -1.80 2.33 3.04
C ASP A 321 -2.26 3.05 1.76
N HIS A 322 -3.56 3.38 1.68
CA HIS A 322 -4.10 4.11 0.52
C HIS A 322 -3.42 5.48 0.33
N THR A 323 -3.29 6.26 1.41
CA THR A 323 -2.62 7.56 1.35
C THR A 323 -1.16 7.44 0.93
N ALA A 324 -0.40 6.48 1.48
CA ALA A 324 0.98 6.26 1.08
C ALA A 324 1.08 5.86 -0.40
N GLY A 325 0.15 5.03 -0.89
CA GLY A 325 0.07 4.64 -2.29
C GLY A 325 -0.16 5.83 -3.23
N TYR A 326 -1.15 6.66 -2.94
CA TYR A 326 -1.42 7.86 -3.73
C TYR A 326 -0.27 8.88 -3.66
N ALA A 327 0.31 9.11 -2.48
CA ALA A 327 1.47 9.99 -2.32
C ALA A 327 2.68 9.49 -3.12
N LEU A 328 2.93 8.18 -3.14
CA LEU A 328 4.01 7.58 -3.92
C LEU A 328 3.76 7.72 -5.43
N ALA A 329 2.53 7.49 -5.89
CA ALA A 329 2.16 7.69 -7.30
C ALA A 329 2.33 9.15 -7.73
N ALA A 330 1.85 10.11 -6.93
CA ALA A 330 2.05 11.54 -7.17
C ALA A 330 3.55 11.88 -7.27
N GLY A 331 4.37 11.37 -6.34
CA GLY A 331 5.81 11.55 -6.38
C GLY A 331 6.49 10.97 -7.63
N VAL A 332 6.03 9.81 -8.12
CA VAL A 332 6.51 9.22 -9.38
C VAL A 332 6.12 10.08 -10.59
N ILE A 333 4.90 10.61 -10.64
CA ILE A 333 4.44 11.51 -11.71
C ILE A 333 5.25 12.81 -11.68
N ALA A 334 5.49 13.37 -10.49
CA ALA A 334 6.34 14.54 -10.31
C ALA A 334 7.78 14.28 -10.79
N ALA A 335 8.38 13.15 -10.40
CA ALA A 335 9.71 12.75 -10.86
C ALA A 335 9.75 12.55 -12.39
N ARG A 336 8.70 11.97 -12.97
CA ARG A 336 8.55 11.79 -14.42
C ARG A 336 8.53 13.13 -15.15
N ARG A 337 7.75 14.10 -14.66
CA ARG A 337 7.72 15.47 -15.19
C ARG A 337 9.10 16.11 -15.12
N ARG A 338 9.77 16.03 -13.97
CA ARG A 338 11.12 16.57 -13.80
C ARG A 338 12.14 15.90 -14.73
N ARG A 339 12.00 14.60 -15.00
CA ARG A 339 12.84 13.86 -15.98
C ARG A 339 12.65 14.37 -17.43
N LEU A 340 11.46 14.85 -17.78
CA LEU A 340 11.18 15.48 -19.08
C LEU A 340 11.77 16.91 -19.18
N GLU A 341 11.99 17.58 -18.05
CA GLU A 341 12.53 18.95 -18.01
C GLU A 341 14.06 18.97 -17.90
N VAL A 342 14.62 18.16 -17.00
CA VAL A 342 16.04 18.23 -16.59
C VAL A 342 16.77 16.90 -16.57
N GLY A 343 16.10 15.81 -16.99
CA GLY A 343 16.68 14.47 -17.01
C GLY A 343 16.96 13.90 -15.61
N GLY A 344 17.95 13.00 -15.54
CA GLY A 344 18.44 12.42 -14.29
C GLY A 344 17.66 11.22 -13.75
N SER A 345 18.30 10.54 -12.80
CA SER A 345 17.69 9.47 -11.99
C SER A 345 17.11 10.06 -10.71
N TRP A 346 15.95 9.55 -10.30
CA TRP A 346 15.18 10.12 -9.19
C TRP A 346 14.82 9.05 -8.15
N LEU A 347 14.77 9.46 -6.89
CA LEU A 347 14.33 8.65 -5.76
C LEU A 347 13.09 9.29 -5.13
N VAL A 348 12.01 8.53 -5.08
CA VAL A 348 10.74 8.89 -4.45
C VAL A 348 10.56 8.03 -3.20
N GLU A 349 10.32 8.61 -2.04
CA GLU A 349 10.23 7.83 -0.78
C GLU A 349 9.08 8.28 0.11
N THR A 350 8.38 7.31 0.70
CA THR A 350 7.43 7.53 1.79
C THR A 350 7.38 6.34 2.73
N SER A 351 6.64 6.47 3.84
CA SER A 351 6.35 5.36 4.73
C SER A 351 5.01 5.52 5.43
N LEU A 352 4.39 4.40 5.81
CA LEU A 352 3.15 4.41 6.58
C LEU A 352 3.31 5.20 7.89
N ARG A 353 4.47 5.08 8.55
CA ARG A 353 4.78 5.83 9.77
C ARG A 353 4.87 7.33 9.55
N ARG A 354 5.36 7.79 8.38
CA ARG A 354 5.34 9.21 7.97
C ARG A 354 3.91 9.68 7.72
N VAL A 355 3.07 8.87 7.07
CA VAL A 355 1.65 9.17 6.87
C VAL A 355 0.88 9.24 8.19
N ALA A 356 1.14 8.31 9.12
CA ALA A 356 0.55 8.35 10.45
C ALA A 356 0.94 9.63 11.21
N ALA A 357 2.21 10.04 11.13
CA ALA A 357 2.68 11.29 11.73
C ALA A 357 1.98 12.52 11.12
N GLU A 358 1.68 12.50 9.82
CA GLU A 358 0.89 13.55 9.16
C GLU A 358 -0.51 13.64 9.76
N LEU A 359 -1.23 12.52 9.75
CA LEU A 359 -2.60 12.43 10.27
C LEU A 359 -2.71 12.88 11.73
N LEU A 360 -1.73 12.50 12.56
CA LEU A 360 -1.68 12.87 13.98
C LEU A 360 -1.39 14.37 14.21
N GLY A 361 -0.77 15.04 13.23
CA GLY A 361 -0.48 16.47 13.26
C GLY A 361 -1.57 17.36 12.66
N MET A 362 -2.53 16.78 11.94
CA MET A 362 -3.67 17.52 11.39
C MET A 362 -4.63 17.98 12.48
N THR A 363 -5.35 19.07 12.22
CA THR A 363 -6.38 19.59 13.12
C THR A 363 -7.46 18.53 13.35
N ARG A 364 -7.71 18.21 14.62
CA ARG A 364 -8.71 17.22 15.02
C ARG A 364 -10.09 17.86 15.05
N ASP A 365 -10.72 17.96 13.89
CA ASP A 365 -12.10 18.36 13.77
C ASP A 365 -12.93 17.29 13.05
N ARG A 366 -14.24 17.52 12.97
CA ARG A 366 -15.14 16.67 12.17
C ARG A 366 -15.28 17.18 10.74
N ALA A 367 -14.55 18.23 10.36
CA ALA A 367 -14.57 18.72 8.98
C ALA A 367 -13.86 17.68 8.09
N GLY A 368 -14.33 17.54 6.85
CA GLY A 368 -13.79 16.55 5.93
C GLY A 368 -14.13 15.09 6.25
N GLN A 369 -15.04 14.80 7.20
CA GLN A 369 -15.58 13.45 7.34
C GLN A 369 -16.38 13.06 6.09
N LEU A 370 -15.97 11.98 5.42
CA LEU A 370 -16.67 11.50 4.24
C LEU A 370 -17.69 10.43 4.62
N ALA A 371 -18.93 10.61 4.18
CA ALA A 371 -20.00 9.63 4.38
C ALA A 371 -19.91 8.51 3.33
N GLU A 372 -20.62 7.41 3.57
CA GLU A 372 -20.87 6.43 2.52
C GLU A 372 -21.64 7.11 1.36
N PRO A 373 -21.27 6.85 0.10
CA PRO A 373 -21.95 7.47 -1.05
C PRO A 373 -23.44 7.15 -1.08
N ALA A 374 -24.25 8.10 -1.55
CA ALA A 374 -25.70 7.89 -1.64
C ALA A 374 -26.08 6.81 -2.67
N ASP A 375 -25.30 6.71 -3.76
CA ASP A 375 -25.45 5.70 -4.81
C ASP A 375 -24.10 5.07 -5.15
N PRO A 376 -23.64 4.08 -4.36
CA PRO A 376 -22.34 3.46 -4.56
C PRO A 376 -22.18 2.79 -5.93
N SER A 377 -23.29 2.41 -6.58
CA SER A 377 -23.28 1.69 -7.86
C SER A 377 -22.58 2.46 -8.98
N ARG A 378 -22.58 3.80 -8.90
CA ARG A 378 -21.90 4.70 -9.85
C ARG A 378 -20.38 4.56 -9.85
N TYR A 379 -19.84 4.12 -8.72
CA TYR A 379 -18.40 4.00 -8.51
C TYR A 379 -17.94 2.54 -8.53
N LEU A 380 -18.83 1.58 -8.79
CA LEU A 380 -18.46 0.17 -8.90
C LEU A 380 -18.15 -0.20 -10.36
N GLN A 381 -17.19 -1.10 -10.54
CA GLN A 381 -16.81 -1.64 -11.84
C GLN A 381 -16.89 -3.16 -11.80
N ARG A 382 -17.37 -3.75 -12.89
CA ARG A 382 -17.57 -5.19 -13.04
C ARG A 382 -16.68 -5.74 -14.14
N PHE A 383 -16.06 -6.88 -13.87
CA PHE A 383 -15.11 -7.56 -14.74
C PHE A 383 -15.36 -9.06 -14.70
N VAL A 384 -14.96 -9.76 -15.77
CA VAL A 384 -14.84 -11.22 -15.77
C VAL A 384 -13.36 -11.57 -15.80
N VAL A 385 -12.90 -12.30 -14.78
CA VAL A 385 -11.48 -12.67 -14.62
C VAL A 385 -11.41 -14.16 -14.33
N ASP A 386 -10.77 -14.92 -15.22
CA ASP A 386 -10.63 -16.38 -15.11
C ASP A 386 -11.97 -17.10 -14.83
N GLY A 387 -13.04 -16.66 -15.53
CA GLY A 387 -14.39 -17.20 -15.38
C GLY A 387 -15.18 -16.71 -14.15
N HIS A 388 -14.57 -15.92 -13.27
CA HIS A 388 -15.22 -15.35 -12.09
C HIS A 388 -15.73 -13.93 -12.34
N ASP A 389 -16.88 -13.62 -11.76
CA ASP A 389 -17.43 -12.27 -11.75
C ASP A 389 -16.78 -11.43 -10.64
N ILE A 390 -16.09 -10.37 -11.02
CA ILE A 390 -15.38 -9.50 -10.07
C ILE A 390 -16.02 -8.12 -10.07
N VAL A 391 -16.42 -7.65 -8.88
CA VAL A 391 -16.88 -6.27 -8.65
C VAL A 391 -15.88 -5.56 -7.77
N THR A 392 -15.39 -4.39 -8.20
CA THR A 392 -14.44 -3.57 -7.42
C THR A 392 -14.86 -2.11 -7.38
N ALA A 393 -14.28 -1.34 -6.46
CA ALA A 393 -14.40 0.11 -6.48
C ALA A 393 -13.57 0.71 -7.63
N GLY A 394 -14.11 1.74 -8.28
CA GLY A 394 -13.46 2.51 -9.33
C GLY A 394 -12.39 3.46 -8.80
N SER A 395 -11.74 4.17 -9.73
CA SER A 395 -10.70 5.13 -9.40
C SER A 395 -11.26 6.40 -8.75
N ALA A 396 -10.56 6.92 -7.74
CA ALA A 396 -10.76 8.27 -7.21
C ALA A 396 -9.98 9.35 -7.99
N VAL A 397 -9.07 8.95 -8.87
CA VAL A 397 -8.26 9.85 -9.70
C VAL A 397 -9.00 10.15 -10.99
N ALA A 398 -9.32 11.42 -11.22
CA ALA A 398 -9.93 11.93 -12.44
C ALA A 398 -9.39 13.33 -12.77
N TYR A 399 -9.20 13.60 -14.05
CA TYR A 399 -8.87 14.92 -14.62
C TYR A 399 -9.42 14.99 -16.05
N ALA A 400 -9.36 16.16 -16.69
CA ALA A 400 -9.87 16.33 -18.05
C ALA A 400 -9.17 15.39 -19.05
N GLY A 401 -9.92 14.42 -19.61
CA GLY A 401 -9.41 13.40 -20.53
C GLY A 401 -8.88 12.12 -19.86
N ALA A 402 -8.93 12.03 -18.53
CA ALA A 402 -8.48 10.84 -17.80
C ALA A 402 -9.33 9.59 -18.12
N PRO A 403 -8.74 8.39 -18.08
CA PRO A 403 -9.49 7.14 -18.14
C PRO A 403 -10.50 7.03 -16.99
N THR A 404 -11.75 6.68 -17.30
CA THR A 404 -12.84 6.56 -16.32
C THR A 404 -13.01 5.14 -15.78
N ARG A 405 -12.37 4.15 -16.41
CA ARG A 405 -12.45 2.73 -16.04
C ARG A 405 -11.07 2.13 -15.90
N PHE A 406 -10.94 1.23 -14.93
CA PHE A 406 -9.77 0.39 -14.82
C PHE A 406 -9.76 -0.65 -15.95
N THR A 407 -8.56 -1.02 -16.39
CA THR A 407 -8.35 -2.29 -17.10
C THR A 407 -8.55 -3.45 -16.10
N PRO A 408 -9.16 -4.58 -16.50
CA PRO A 408 -9.33 -5.73 -15.61
C PRO A 408 -8.01 -6.15 -14.94
N PRO A 409 -8.05 -6.69 -13.72
CA PRO A 409 -6.89 -7.34 -13.13
C PRO A 409 -6.69 -8.71 -13.77
N GLU A 410 -5.46 -9.21 -13.76
CA GLU A 410 -5.14 -10.60 -14.14
C GLU A 410 -4.98 -11.49 -12.90
N PRO A 411 -5.19 -12.81 -13.01
CA PRO A 411 -4.83 -13.74 -11.94
C PRO A 411 -3.38 -13.55 -11.47
N TRP A 412 -3.13 -13.83 -10.19
CA TRP A 412 -1.80 -13.65 -9.62
C TRP A 412 -0.80 -14.62 -10.26
N GLY A 413 0.31 -14.10 -10.78
CA GLY A 413 1.39 -14.89 -11.36
C GLY A 413 1.09 -15.52 -12.73
N SER A 414 0.02 -15.10 -13.42
CA SER A 414 -0.38 -15.70 -14.70
C SER A 414 0.37 -15.18 -15.92
N ALA A 415 1.11 -14.07 -15.80
CA ALA A 415 1.78 -13.44 -16.93
C ALA A 415 3.23 -13.93 -17.09
N ASP A 416 3.73 -13.85 -18.31
CA ASP A 416 5.16 -14.04 -18.58
C ASP A 416 5.99 -12.84 -18.08
N PRO A 417 7.20 -13.08 -17.52
CA PRO A 417 8.08 -12.03 -17.02
C PRO A 417 8.82 -11.32 -18.18
N VAL A 418 8.07 -10.68 -19.07
CA VAL A 418 8.59 -9.96 -20.25
C VAL A 418 7.94 -8.59 -20.39
N TRP A 419 8.68 -7.62 -20.92
CA TRP A 419 8.10 -6.34 -21.33
C TRP A 419 7.31 -6.47 -22.62
N LEU A 420 6.16 -5.79 -22.71
CA LEU A 420 5.45 -5.66 -23.98
C LEU A 420 6.15 -4.65 -24.90
N PRO A 421 5.94 -4.73 -26.22
CA PRO A 421 6.35 -3.68 -27.15
C PRO A 421 5.81 -2.32 -26.73
N ARG A 422 6.59 -1.25 -26.93
CA ARG A 422 6.23 0.13 -26.58
C ARG A 422 5.27 0.78 -27.57
#